data_AF-A0A150QYA0-F1
#
_entry.id   AF-A0A150QYA0-F1
#
_cell.length_a   1.000
_cell.length_b   1.000
_cell.length_c   1.000
_cell.angle_alpha   90.00
_cell.angle_beta   90.00
_cell.angle_gamma   90.00
#
_symmetry.space_group_name_H-M   'P 1'
#
loop_
_entity.id
_entity.type
_entity.pdbx_description
1 polymer ?
#
loop_
_entity_poly.entity_id
_entity_poly.type
_entity_poly.pdbx_seq_one_letter_code
_entity_poly.pdbx_strand_id
1 'polypeptide(L)'
;MQPLRSISELPFHGRPALELLNLEQHRDAPDLESTQFGWCQVAEVWLDGRADRAPLRVTDALIVAVHAADEPEALSDDVELEFFVEEVAKDYSVTVLLSTFLDRWLPAAFRGERAIVLAMCNPHAARIRPPKAAGRTPVYYADGDVDTWLDTDGDGRQRIRLEAEAWHIAE
;
A
#
# COMPACT_ATOMS: atom_id res chain seq x y z
N MET A 1 1.97 -8.02 28.03
CA MET A 1 0.91 -7.66 27.06
C MET A 1 0.10 -8.88 26.69
N GLN A 2 -1.11 -8.69 26.17
CA GLN A 2 -1.91 -9.78 25.57
C GLN A 2 -1.59 -9.87 24.07
N PRO A 3 -1.50 -11.08 23.50
CA PRO A 3 -1.33 -11.24 22.06
C PRO A 3 -2.58 -10.74 21.32
N LEU A 4 -2.39 -10.33 20.06
CA LEU A 4 -3.49 -9.99 19.17
C LEU A 4 -4.42 -11.19 18.98
N ARG A 5 -5.73 -10.97 19.07
CA ARG A 5 -6.77 -12.00 19.00
C ARG A 5 -7.50 -12.02 17.66
N SER A 6 -7.37 -10.96 16.86
CA SER A 6 -7.97 -10.88 15.52
C SER A 6 -7.28 -9.86 14.63
N ILE A 7 -7.47 -9.99 13.31
CA ILE A 7 -7.00 -9.03 12.29
C ILE A 7 -7.50 -7.59 12.59
N SER A 8 -8.68 -7.44 13.18
CA SER A 8 -9.23 -6.13 13.54
C SER A 8 -8.48 -5.42 14.66
N GLU A 9 -7.61 -6.13 15.38
CA GLU A 9 -6.77 -5.56 16.43
C GLU A 9 -5.39 -5.15 15.91
N LEU A 10 -5.06 -5.43 14.64
CA LEU A 10 -3.82 -4.92 14.03
C LEU A 10 -3.80 -3.39 14.10
N PRO A 11 -2.66 -2.75 14.42
CA PRO A 11 -2.53 -1.31 14.55
C PRO A 11 -2.51 -0.58 13.18
N PHE A 12 -3.42 -0.96 12.28
CA PHE A 12 -3.51 -0.45 10.91
C PHE A 12 -4.35 0.84 10.87
N HIS A 13 -3.69 1.95 11.20
CA HIS A 13 -4.34 3.24 11.41
C HIS A 13 -4.20 4.19 10.22
N GLY A 14 -5.13 5.16 10.16
CA GLY A 14 -5.06 6.24 9.20
C GLY A 14 -3.93 7.19 9.56
N ARG A 15 -3.10 7.55 8.58
CA ARG A 15 -1.90 8.39 8.77
C ARG A 15 -1.87 9.54 7.75
N PRO A 16 -1.18 10.66 8.06
CA PRO A 16 -0.84 11.65 7.05
C PRO A 16 -0.06 11.01 5.88
N ALA A 17 -0.36 11.40 4.65
CA ALA A 17 0.22 10.77 3.47
C ALA A 17 1.75 10.87 3.40
N LEU A 18 2.32 12.02 3.78
CA LEU A 18 3.77 12.20 3.78
C LEU A 18 4.47 11.38 4.86
N GLU A 19 3.85 11.21 6.03
CA GLU A 19 4.36 10.34 7.09
C GLU A 19 4.33 8.88 6.62
N LEU A 20 3.14 8.41 6.20
CA LEU A 20 2.89 7.02 5.79
C LEU A 20 3.84 6.55 4.68
N LEU A 21 4.11 7.41 3.70
CA LEU A 21 4.94 7.10 2.53
C LEU A 21 6.42 7.46 2.73
N ASN A 22 6.81 7.85 3.94
CA ASN A 22 8.14 8.32 4.30
C ASN A 22 8.69 9.43 3.37
N LEU A 23 7.89 10.47 3.16
CA LEU A 23 8.13 11.60 2.25
C LEU A 23 8.30 12.95 2.98
N GLU A 24 8.40 12.95 4.32
CA GLU A 24 8.60 14.18 5.10
C GLU A 24 9.98 14.80 4.89
N GLN A 25 10.94 14.01 4.41
CA GLN A 25 12.29 14.44 4.07
C GLN A 25 12.55 14.20 2.59
N HIS A 26 13.20 15.16 1.93
CA HIS A 26 13.70 14.94 0.58
C HIS A 26 14.80 13.88 0.60
N ARG A 27 14.74 12.96 -0.36
CA ARG A 27 15.69 11.87 -0.53
C ARG A 27 16.05 11.72 -2.01
N ASP A 28 17.31 11.35 -2.27
CA ASP A 28 17.83 11.13 -3.61
C ASP A 28 17.64 9.68 -4.10
N ALA A 29 17.21 8.77 -3.20
CA ALA A 29 16.96 7.36 -3.47
C ALA A 29 15.74 6.86 -2.67
N PRO A 30 15.06 5.77 -3.10
CA PRO A 30 14.01 5.13 -2.31
C PRO A 30 14.51 4.67 -0.95
N ASP A 31 13.62 4.67 0.05
CA ASP A 31 13.88 4.04 1.34
C ASP A 31 13.37 2.60 1.31
N LEU A 32 14.30 1.65 1.21
CA LEU A 32 14.03 0.23 1.13
C LEU A 32 13.78 -0.41 2.51
N GLU A 33 14.07 0.31 3.60
CA GLU A 33 14.00 -0.20 4.98
C GLU A 33 12.73 0.28 5.71
N SER A 34 11.84 0.99 5.01
CA SER A 34 10.64 1.51 5.62
C SER A 34 9.66 0.40 5.94
N THR A 35 9.45 0.10 7.22
CA THR A 35 8.45 -0.89 7.68
C THR A 35 7.08 -0.26 7.98
N GLN A 36 6.86 0.99 7.55
CA GLN A 36 5.62 1.70 7.82
C GLN A 36 4.45 1.04 7.09
N PHE A 37 3.35 0.82 7.81
CA PHE A 37 2.08 0.36 7.24
C PHE A 37 0.93 1.23 7.73
N GLY A 38 -0.16 1.24 6.97
CA GLY A 38 -1.35 2.02 7.28
C GLY A 38 -2.08 2.47 6.04
N TRP A 39 -2.92 3.49 6.19
CA TRP A 39 -3.70 4.00 5.06
C TRP A 39 -3.85 5.51 5.11
N CYS A 40 -4.09 6.11 3.96
CA CYS A 40 -4.40 7.53 3.87
C CYS A 40 -5.31 7.80 2.67
N GLN A 41 -6.07 8.89 2.74
CA GLN A 41 -6.80 9.43 1.60
C GLN A 41 -5.95 10.53 0.96
N VAL A 42 -5.86 10.52 -0.36
CA VAL A 42 -5.17 11.56 -1.13
C VAL A 42 -6.09 12.11 -2.23
N ALA A 43 -6.04 13.43 -2.42
CA ALA A 43 -6.77 14.07 -3.49
C ALA A 43 -6.26 13.63 -4.87
N GLU A 44 -4.95 13.39 -4.98
CA GLU A 44 -4.30 12.92 -6.18
C GLU A 44 -2.99 12.18 -5.89
N VAL A 45 -2.70 11.20 -6.75
CA VAL A 45 -1.44 10.44 -6.76
C VAL A 45 -1.12 10.04 -8.21
N TRP A 46 0.16 9.97 -8.54
CA TRP A 46 0.62 9.53 -9.85
C TRP A 46 1.20 8.13 -9.75
N LEU A 47 0.65 7.20 -10.53
CA LEU A 47 1.16 5.84 -10.68
C LEU A 47 2.10 5.81 -11.89
N ASP A 48 3.39 5.71 -11.62
CA ASP A 48 4.44 5.68 -12.63
C ASP A 48 4.90 4.24 -12.83
N GLY A 49 4.75 3.73 -14.06
CA GLY A 49 5.24 2.42 -14.44
C GLY A 49 6.52 2.59 -15.23
N ARG A 50 7.60 1.89 -14.84
CA ARG A 50 8.91 1.98 -15.50
C ARG A 50 8.87 1.64 -17.00
N ALA A 51 7.81 1.00 -17.49
CA ALA A 51 7.59 0.71 -18.89
C ALA A 51 7.10 1.94 -19.70
N ASP A 52 8.00 2.88 -20.07
CA ASP A 52 7.87 3.94 -21.11
C ASP A 52 6.48 4.61 -21.33
N ARG A 53 5.61 4.60 -20.32
CA ARG A 53 4.24 5.12 -20.37
C ARG A 53 4.19 6.37 -19.52
N ALA A 54 3.34 7.31 -19.93
CA ALA A 54 3.08 8.48 -19.10
C ALA A 54 2.47 8.03 -17.75
N PRO A 55 2.91 8.62 -16.62
CA PRO A 55 2.33 8.33 -15.32
C PRO A 55 0.81 8.52 -15.31
N LEU A 56 0.10 7.57 -14.71
CA LEU A 56 -1.35 7.61 -14.56
C LEU A 56 -1.72 8.46 -13.35
N ARG A 57 -2.43 9.57 -13.56
CA ARG A 57 -2.99 10.35 -12.46
C ARG A 57 -4.27 9.69 -11.94
N VAL A 58 -4.27 9.35 -10.65
CA VAL A 58 -5.42 8.85 -9.91
C VAL A 58 -5.88 9.93 -8.94
N THR A 59 -7.19 10.21 -8.90
CA THR A 59 -7.79 11.24 -8.04
C THR A 59 -8.70 10.61 -7.01
N ASP A 60 -8.79 11.20 -5.82
CA ASP A 60 -9.66 10.72 -4.72
C ASP A 60 -9.39 9.24 -4.44
N ALA A 61 -8.15 8.97 -4.01
CA ALA A 61 -7.64 7.62 -3.81
C ALA A 61 -7.48 7.29 -2.33
N LEU A 62 -7.84 6.05 -1.97
CA LEU A 62 -7.43 5.42 -0.73
C LEU A 62 -6.10 4.68 -0.98
N ILE A 63 -5.01 5.17 -0.41
CA ILE A 63 -3.73 4.46 -0.42
C ILE A 63 -3.72 3.49 0.77
N VAL A 64 -3.37 2.24 0.50
CA VAL A 64 -3.19 1.17 1.48
C VAL A 64 -1.73 0.73 1.39
N ALA A 65 -0.93 1.12 2.39
CA ALA A 65 0.48 0.77 2.48
C ALA A 65 0.64 -0.47 3.37
N VAL A 66 1.16 -1.55 2.80
CA VAL A 66 1.35 -2.86 3.45
C VAL A 66 2.67 -3.48 3.00
N HIS A 67 3.21 -4.39 3.80
CA HIS A 67 4.44 -5.13 3.47
C HIS A 67 4.10 -6.58 3.22
N ALA A 68 4.66 -7.15 2.15
CA ALA A 68 4.73 -8.60 2.02
C ALA A 68 5.70 -9.15 3.07
N ALA A 69 5.50 -10.40 3.51
CA ALA A 69 6.47 -11.07 4.36
C ALA A 69 7.80 -11.26 3.61
N ASP A 70 8.93 -11.23 4.32
CA ASP A 70 10.27 -11.36 3.72
C ASP A 70 10.52 -12.74 3.10
N GLU A 71 9.98 -13.79 3.72
CA GLU A 71 10.07 -15.19 3.27
C GLU A 71 8.67 -15.78 3.07
N PRO A 72 7.85 -15.27 2.13
CA PRO A 72 6.48 -15.73 2.00
C PRO A 72 6.45 -17.06 1.24
N GLU A 73 5.39 -17.83 1.49
CA GLU A 73 5.01 -18.87 0.54
C GLU A 73 4.66 -18.23 -0.82
N ALA A 74 5.18 -18.79 -1.91
CA ALA A 74 4.89 -18.28 -3.24
C ALA A 74 3.43 -18.60 -3.63
N LEU A 75 2.55 -17.63 -3.43
CA LEU A 75 1.14 -17.68 -3.78
C LEU A 75 0.91 -16.95 -5.10
N SER A 76 0.28 -17.61 -6.08
CA SER A 76 0.03 -17.01 -7.39
C SER A 76 -1.13 -16.03 -7.41
N ASP A 77 -2.03 -16.10 -6.43
CA ASP A 77 -3.31 -15.40 -6.38
C ASP A 77 -3.59 -14.67 -5.06
N ASP A 78 -2.57 -14.52 -4.21
CA ASP A 78 -2.62 -13.78 -2.95
C ASP A 78 -1.20 -13.37 -2.51
N VAL A 79 -1.10 -12.56 -1.47
CA VAL A 79 0.17 -12.15 -0.87
C VAL A 79 0.09 -12.39 0.63
N GLU A 80 1.10 -13.02 1.22
CA GLU A 80 1.25 -13.05 2.67
C GLU A 80 1.83 -11.71 3.14
N LEU A 81 1.05 -10.98 3.94
CA LEU A 81 1.47 -9.72 4.54
C LEU A 81 2.12 -9.97 5.89
N GLU A 82 3.08 -9.14 6.26
CA GLU A 82 3.69 -9.13 7.59
C GLU A 82 3.48 -7.78 8.28
N PHE A 83 3.02 -7.84 9.53
CA PHE A 83 2.83 -6.66 10.39
C PHE A 83 3.70 -6.77 11.63
N PHE A 84 4.71 -5.91 11.76
CA PHE A 84 5.47 -5.75 12.99
C PHE A 84 4.65 -4.97 14.02
N VAL A 85 4.44 -5.56 15.19
CA VAL A 85 3.58 -5.00 16.25
C VAL A 85 4.44 -4.77 17.50
N GLU A 86 5.21 -3.68 17.44
CA GLU A 86 6.17 -3.31 18.49
C GLU A 86 5.52 -3.13 19.86
N GLU A 87 4.22 -2.79 19.91
CA GLU A 87 3.47 -2.66 21.16
C GLU A 87 3.27 -4.00 21.88
N VAL A 88 3.42 -5.14 21.18
CA VAL A 88 3.35 -6.49 21.75
C VAL A 88 4.73 -7.02 22.12
N ALA A 89 5.73 -6.89 21.25
CA ALA A 89 7.15 -7.05 21.57
C ALA A 89 8.02 -6.52 20.41
N LYS A 90 9.29 -6.24 20.69
CA LYS A 90 10.24 -5.63 19.74
C LYS A 90 10.34 -6.34 18.38
N ASP A 91 10.22 -7.67 18.37
CA ASP A 91 10.35 -8.50 17.16
C ASP A 91 9.09 -9.37 16.94
N TYR A 92 7.94 -8.95 17.47
CA TYR A 92 6.70 -9.68 17.28
C TYR A 92 6.03 -9.23 15.98
N SER A 93 5.89 -10.16 15.04
CA SER A 93 5.12 -9.96 13.82
C SER A 93 3.92 -10.91 13.73
N VAL A 94 2.94 -10.51 12.93
CA VAL A 94 1.79 -11.33 12.56
C VAL A 94 1.70 -11.37 11.05
N THR A 95 1.57 -12.57 10.49
CA THR A 95 1.31 -12.76 9.07
C THR A 95 -0.17 -12.99 8.78
N VAL A 96 -0.64 -12.48 7.64
CA VAL A 96 -2.02 -12.66 7.17
C VAL A 96 -2.09 -12.51 5.66
N LEU A 97 -2.96 -13.28 5.01
CA LEU A 97 -3.22 -13.11 3.58
C LEU A 97 -3.85 -11.73 3.28
N LEU A 98 -3.35 -11.05 2.25
CA LEU A 98 -3.85 -9.75 1.78
C LEU A 98 -5.35 -9.80 1.51
N SER A 99 -5.84 -10.85 0.86
CA SER A 99 -7.28 -11.02 0.60
C SER A 99 -8.11 -11.01 1.90
N THR A 100 -7.64 -11.73 2.92
CA THR A 100 -8.32 -11.87 4.21
C THR A 100 -8.24 -10.57 5.01
N PHE A 101 -7.09 -9.90 4.96
CA PHE A 101 -6.91 -8.57 5.53
C PHE A 101 -7.87 -7.56 4.92
N LEU A 102 -7.91 -7.44 3.59
CA LEU A 102 -8.78 -6.48 2.89
C LEU A 102 -10.27 -6.79 3.12
N ASP A 103 -10.70 -8.05 3.06
CA ASP A 103 -12.10 -8.42 3.32
C ASP A 103 -12.55 -8.03 4.74
N ARG A 104 -11.62 -8.03 5.70
CA ARG A 104 -11.91 -7.70 7.11
C ARG A 104 -11.82 -6.21 7.39
N TRP A 105 -10.77 -5.54 6.91
CA TRP A 105 -10.44 -4.16 7.27
C TRP A 105 -11.11 -3.14 6.34
N LEU A 106 -11.09 -3.38 5.03
CA LEU A 106 -11.53 -2.41 4.02
C LEU A 106 -12.98 -1.91 4.21
N PRO A 107 -13.98 -2.74 4.58
CA PRO A 107 -15.35 -2.25 4.81
C PRO A 107 -15.45 -1.13 5.86
N ALA A 108 -14.54 -1.11 6.83
CA ALA A 108 -14.55 -0.10 7.90
C ALA A 108 -13.82 1.19 7.49
N ALA A 109 -12.86 1.13 6.56
CA ALA A 109 -12.04 2.25 6.15
C ALA A 109 -12.52 2.92 4.86
N PHE A 110 -12.96 2.14 3.87
CA PHE A 110 -13.43 2.63 2.58
C PHE A 110 -14.68 3.50 2.75
N ARG A 111 -14.66 4.70 2.16
CA ARG A 111 -15.74 5.70 2.22
C ARG A 111 -16.34 6.02 0.85
N GLY A 112 -15.91 5.32 -0.19
CA GLY A 112 -16.40 5.53 -1.56
C GLY A 112 -15.43 6.32 -2.43
N GLU A 113 -14.15 6.28 -2.10
CA GLU A 113 -13.05 6.80 -2.89
C GLU A 113 -13.12 6.24 -4.32
N ARG A 114 -12.67 7.05 -5.29
CA ARG A 114 -12.70 6.70 -6.72
C ARG A 114 -11.70 5.61 -7.10
N ALA A 115 -10.71 5.36 -6.27
CA ALA A 115 -9.72 4.31 -6.46
C ALA A 115 -9.17 3.84 -5.12
N ILE A 116 -8.71 2.60 -5.10
CA ILE A 116 -7.86 2.05 -4.04
C ILE A 116 -6.50 1.77 -4.67
N VAL A 117 -5.42 2.16 -4.01
CA VAL A 117 -4.05 1.91 -4.48
C VAL A 117 -3.32 1.13 -3.40
N LEU A 118 -2.90 -0.08 -3.74
CA LEU A 118 -2.03 -0.89 -2.90
C LEU A 118 -0.58 -0.47 -3.14
N ALA A 119 0.05 0.13 -2.14
CA ALA A 119 1.47 0.41 -2.12
C ALA A 119 2.16 -0.69 -1.30
N MET A 120 2.87 -1.60 -1.95
CA MET A 120 3.54 -2.69 -1.26
C MET A 120 4.95 -2.92 -1.75
N CYS A 121 5.81 -3.42 -0.87
CA CYS A 121 7.06 -4.04 -1.24
C CYS A 121 6.81 -5.51 -1.62
N ASN A 122 7.49 -5.96 -2.68
CA ASN A 122 7.63 -7.34 -3.09
C ASN A 122 6.33 -8.16 -3.14
N PRO A 123 5.36 -7.83 -4.01
CA PRO A 123 4.14 -8.64 -4.22
C PRO A 123 4.41 -10.04 -4.80
N HIS A 124 5.67 -10.42 -5.05
CA HIS A 124 6.06 -11.70 -5.67
C HIS A 124 5.31 -12.04 -6.98
N ALA A 125 4.92 -11.02 -7.76
CA ALA A 125 4.12 -11.14 -8.97
C ALA A 125 2.76 -11.85 -8.78
N ALA A 126 2.22 -11.82 -7.56
CA ALA A 126 0.90 -12.35 -7.25
C ALA A 126 -0.20 -11.57 -7.99
N ARG A 127 -1.22 -12.29 -8.46
CA ARG A 127 -2.42 -11.67 -9.03
C ARG A 127 -3.40 -11.34 -7.92
N ILE A 128 -3.66 -10.05 -7.73
CA ILE A 128 -4.57 -9.58 -6.70
C ILE A 128 -6.02 -9.62 -7.20
N ARG A 129 -6.90 -10.25 -6.42
CA ARG A 129 -8.35 -10.21 -6.66
C ARG A 129 -8.96 -8.95 -6.04
N PRO A 130 -9.98 -8.34 -6.67
CA PRO A 130 -10.62 -7.17 -6.10
C PRO A 130 -11.38 -7.56 -4.81
N PRO A 131 -11.17 -6.84 -3.69
CA PRO A 131 -11.88 -7.09 -2.45
C PRO A 131 -13.37 -6.73 -2.62
N LYS A 132 -14.26 -7.51 -2.00
CA LYS A 132 -15.72 -7.35 -2.19
C LYS A 132 -16.21 -5.94 -1.85
N ALA A 133 -15.60 -5.32 -0.83
CA ALA A 133 -15.96 -3.98 -0.38
C ALA A 133 -15.64 -2.88 -1.40
N ALA A 134 -14.69 -3.10 -2.32
CA ALA A 134 -14.39 -2.15 -3.40
C ALA A 134 -15.53 -2.07 -4.43
N GLY A 135 -16.33 -3.12 -4.58
CA GLY A 135 -17.43 -3.14 -5.55
C GLY A 135 -16.94 -2.89 -6.97
N ARG A 136 -17.22 -1.71 -7.53
CA ARG A 136 -16.79 -1.28 -8.87
C ARG A 136 -15.58 -0.34 -8.85
N THR A 137 -15.09 0.02 -7.68
CA THR A 137 -13.94 0.90 -7.52
C THR A 137 -12.67 0.16 -7.97
N PRO A 138 -11.88 0.72 -8.90
CA PRO A 138 -10.64 0.10 -9.34
C PRO A 138 -9.66 -0.02 -8.17
N VAL A 139 -9.06 -1.21 -8.05
CA VAL A 139 -7.98 -1.49 -7.09
C VAL A 139 -6.69 -1.63 -7.88
N TYR A 140 -5.84 -0.62 -7.77
CA TYR A 140 -4.52 -0.61 -8.39
C TYR A 140 -3.53 -1.36 -7.52
N TYR A 141 -2.72 -2.21 -8.14
CA TYR A 141 -1.60 -2.89 -7.50
C TYR A 141 -0.40 -2.91 -8.46
N ALA A 142 0.79 -3.04 -7.91
CA ALA A 142 2.03 -3.02 -8.67
C ALA A 142 2.58 -4.42 -8.93
N ASP A 143 3.34 -4.57 -10.01
CA ASP A 143 4.38 -5.60 -10.11
C ASP A 143 5.65 -5.07 -9.44
N GLY A 144 6.23 -5.87 -8.55
CA GLY A 144 7.43 -5.52 -7.79
C GLY A 144 7.20 -4.42 -6.74
N ASP A 145 8.31 -3.87 -6.25
CA ASP A 145 8.30 -2.86 -5.20
C ASP A 145 7.66 -1.54 -5.66
N VAL A 146 6.92 -0.92 -4.75
CA VAL A 146 6.42 0.45 -4.92
C VAL A 146 7.36 1.44 -4.24
N ASP A 147 8.11 2.18 -5.05
CA ASP A 147 8.93 3.30 -4.62
C ASP A 147 8.08 4.57 -4.49
N THR A 148 8.21 5.29 -3.38
CA THR A 148 7.46 6.54 -3.15
C THR A 148 8.34 7.77 -3.42
N TRP A 149 7.76 8.80 -4.04
CA TRP A 149 8.45 10.03 -4.38
C TRP A 149 7.57 11.26 -4.12
N LEU A 150 8.22 12.35 -3.70
CA LEU A 150 7.60 13.67 -3.60
C LEU A 150 8.23 14.58 -4.64
N ASP A 151 7.60 14.68 -5.81
CA ASP A 151 8.07 15.57 -6.86
C ASP A 151 7.57 16.99 -6.59
N THR A 152 8.33 17.99 -7.04
CA THR A 152 7.88 19.38 -7.11
C THR A 152 7.73 19.77 -8.59
N ASP A 153 6.55 20.26 -8.98
CA ASP A 153 6.33 20.75 -10.34
C ASP A 153 6.95 22.14 -10.59
N GLY A 154 6.85 22.64 -11.83
CA GLY A 154 7.41 23.94 -12.21
C GLY A 154 6.78 25.14 -11.50
N ASP A 155 5.61 24.96 -10.88
CA ASP A 155 4.90 25.98 -10.09
C ASP A 155 5.17 25.82 -8.58
N GLY A 156 6.05 24.89 -8.18
CA GLY A 156 6.39 24.63 -6.78
C GLY A 156 5.37 23.76 -6.05
N ARG A 157 4.41 23.14 -6.75
CA ARG A 157 3.44 22.24 -6.12
C ARG A 157 4.01 20.86 -5.94
N GLN A 158 3.82 20.32 -4.75
CA GLN A 158 4.23 18.96 -4.43
C GLN A 158 3.20 17.95 -4.93
N ARG A 159 3.69 16.85 -5.51
CA ARG A 159 2.87 15.72 -5.92
C ARG A 159 3.47 14.40 -5.43
N ILE A 160 2.60 13.50 -4.99
CA ILE A 160 2.99 12.14 -4.60
C ILE A 160 3.04 11.29 -5.87
N ARG A 161 4.17 10.65 -6.12
CA ARG A 161 4.37 9.68 -7.19
C ARG A 161 4.73 8.33 -6.58
N LEU A 162 4.04 7.29 -7.04
CA LEU A 162 4.29 5.90 -6.71
C LEU A 162 4.85 5.23 -7.96
N GLU A 163 6.09 4.80 -7.90
CA GLU A 163 6.83 4.20 -9.00
C GLU A 163 6.92 2.69 -8.80
N ALA A 164 6.66 1.92 -9.84
CA ALA A 164 6.78 0.47 -9.84
C ALA A 164 7.18 -0.04 -11.22
N GLU A 165 7.48 -1.34 -11.36
CA GLU A 165 7.76 -1.94 -12.67
C GLU A 165 6.56 -1.77 -13.62
N ALA A 166 5.39 -2.18 -13.16
CA ALA A 166 4.12 -2.01 -13.84
C ALA A 166 2.98 -1.83 -12.85
N TRP A 167 1.90 -1.19 -13.29
CA TRP A 167 0.66 -1.05 -12.53
C TRP A 167 -0.47 -1.81 -13.22
N HIS A 168 -1.25 -2.53 -12.42
CA HIS A 168 -2.39 -3.33 -12.84
C HIS A 168 -3.65 -2.89 -12.10
N ILE A 169 -4.80 -3.32 -12.61
CA ILE A 169 -6.08 -3.22 -11.93
C ILE A 169 -6.49 -4.65 -11.58
N ALA A 170 -6.90 -4.88 -10.34
CA ALA A 170 -7.41 -6.17 -9.89
C ALA A 170 -8.69 -6.56 -10.68
N GLU A 171 -8.71 -7.77 -11.23
CA GLU A 171 -9.83 -8.34 -12.02
C GLU A 171 -10.53 -9.51 -11.31
#